data_AF-A0A845SRK8-F1
#
_entry.id   AF-A0A845SRK8-F1
#
_cell.length_a   1.000
_cell.length_b   1.000
_cell.length_c   1.000
_cell.angle_alpha   90.00
_cell.angle_beta   90.00
_cell.angle_gamma   90.00
#
_symmetry.space_group_name_H-M   'P 1'
#
loop_
_entity.id
_entity.type
_entity.pdbx_description
1 polymer ?
#
loop_
_entity_poly.entity_id
_entity_poly.type
_entity_poly.pdbx_seq_one_letter_code
_entity_poly.pdbx_strand_id
1 'polypeptide(L)'
;MRYSEQFMEHIEYAFNAFCKIVLRHEAINAWRDLKRKEEREISLDYLMSERYFEPSAMDSYFEKQDKPTVFLVFGKEVVVDDERLAKALSRLPQLRQEVLLLYYFVGYRDEAIGRLYGRCRSTINSRRNVALKQLRKEWERLEHEEQETDTF
;
A
#
# COMPACT_ATOMS: atom_id res chain seq x y z
N MET A 1 -39.88 25.97 -48.79
CA MET A 1 -40.77 26.37 -47.69
C MET A 1 -40.12 27.60 -47.05
N ARG A 2 -40.73 28.78 -47.13
CA ARG A 2 -40.21 29.99 -46.46
C ARG A 2 -40.89 30.05 -45.10
N TYR A 3 -40.11 29.99 -44.02
CA TYR A 3 -40.64 30.18 -42.68
C TYR A 3 -41.15 31.62 -42.53
N SER A 4 -42.27 31.82 -41.83
CA SER A 4 -42.76 33.16 -41.53
C SER A 4 -41.82 33.84 -40.54
N GLU A 5 -41.69 35.17 -40.63
CA GLU A 5 -40.84 35.95 -39.71
C GLU A 5 -41.23 35.72 -38.26
N GLN A 6 -42.54 35.63 -37.98
CA GLN A 6 -43.09 35.33 -36.65
C GLN A 6 -42.62 33.97 -36.10
N PHE A 7 -42.45 32.97 -36.97
CA PHE A 7 -41.97 31.64 -36.56
C PHE A 7 -40.47 31.66 -36.24
N MET A 8 -39.68 32.40 -37.03
CA MET A 8 -38.26 32.57 -36.75
C MET A 8 -38.03 33.33 -35.44
N GLU A 9 -38.77 34.43 -35.24
CA GLU A 9 -38.70 35.22 -34.01
C GLU A 9 -39.09 34.41 -32.76
N HIS A 10 -40.12 33.55 -32.87
CA HIS A 10 -40.49 32.64 -31.79
C HIS A 10 -39.36 31.67 -31.42
N ILE A 11 -38.67 31.09 -32.42
CA ILE A 11 -37.52 30.19 -32.19
C ILE A 11 -36.38 30.95 -31.49
N GLU A 12 -36.09 32.18 -31.94
CA GLU A 12 -35.04 33.01 -31.33
C GLU A 12 -35.34 33.33 -29.87
N TYR A 13 -36.58 33.73 -29.55
CA TYR A 13 -36.97 33.98 -28.17
C TYR A 13 -36.96 32.72 -27.31
N ALA A 14 -37.43 31.58 -27.83
CA ALA A 14 -37.41 30.31 -27.12
C ALA A 14 -35.97 29.87 -26.81
N PHE A 15 -35.06 29.99 -27.78
CA PHE A 15 -33.65 29.69 -27.60
C PHE A 15 -32.98 30.63 -26.58
N ASN A 16 -33.25 31.95 -26.67
CA ASN A 16 -32.73 32.93 -25.72
C ASN A 16 -33.22 32.63 -24.29
N ALA A 17 -34.50 32.31 -24.12
CA ALA A 17 -35.08 31.91 -22.84
C ALA A 17 -34.40 30.64 -22.30
N PHE A 18 -34.19 29.64 -23.16
CA PHE A 18 -33.47 28.42 -22.80
C PHE A 18 -32.04 28.72 -22.33
N CYS A 19 -31.26 29.51 -23.08
CA CYS A 19 -29.90 29.89 -22.68
C CYS A 19 -29.87 30.61 -21.33
N LYS A 20 -30.78 31.56 -21.09
CA LYS A 20 -30.88 32.26 -19.80
C LYS A 20 -31.20 31.32 -18.65
N ILE A 21 -32.09 30.35 -18.86
CA ILE A 21 -32.46 29.34 -17.87
C ILE A 21 -31.25 28.46 -17.55
N VAL A 22 -30.54 27.97 -18.57
CA VAL A 22 -29.36 27.12 -18.40
C VAL A 22 -28.27 27.87 -17.63
N LEU A 23 -27.92 29.09 -18.05
CA LEU A 23 -26.90 29.90 -17.38
C LEU A 23 -27.25 30.18 -15.91
N ARG A 24 -28.53 30.43 -15.61
CA ARG A 24 -29.00 30.63 -14.24
C ARG A 24 -28.81 29.37 -13.40
N HIS A 25 -29.18 28.21 -13.90
CA HIS A 25 -29.06 26.95 -13.17
C HIS A 25 -27.60 26.54 -12.99
N GLU A 26 -26.76 26.72 -14.01
CA GLU A 26 -25.32 26.45 -13.90
C GLU A 26 -24.66 27.37 -12.88
N ALA A 27 -25.02 28.66 -12.84
CA ALA A 27 -24.55 29.55 -11.79
C ALA A 27 -24.97 29.06 -10.39
N ILE A 28 -26.23 28.65 -10.21
CA ILE A 28 -26.73 28.10 -8.93
C ILE A 28 -25.96 26.82 -8.55
N ASN A 29 -25.68 25.94 -9.51
CA ASN A 29 -24.89 24.73 -9.26
C ASN A 29 -23.46 25.08 -8.82
N ALA A 30 -22.79 26.01 -9.52
CA ALA A 30 -21.46 26.47 -9.15
C ALA A 30 -21.42 27.05 -7.73
N TRP A 31 -22.41 27.86 -7.35
CA TRP A 31 -22.53 28.40 -5.99
C TRP A 31 -22.74 27.30 -4.94
N ARG A 32 -23.55 26.29 -5.24
CA ARG A 32 -23.75 25.14 -4.34
C ARG A 32 -22.47 24.32 -4.18
N ASP A 33 -21.70 24.17 -5.25
CA ASP A 33 -20.43 23.44 -5.24
C ASP A 33 -19.37 24.17 -4.42
N LEU A 34 -19.26 25.49 -4.60
CA LEU A 34 -18.40 26.32 -3.77
C LEU A 34 -18.76 26.22 -2.29
N LYS A 35 -20.06 26.32 -1.96
CA LYS A 35 -20.51 26.17 -0.57
C LYS A 35 -20.18 24.80 0.02
N ARG A 36 -20.37 23.72 -0.74
CA ARG A 36 -20.01 22.36 -0.29
C ARG A 36 -18.50 22.19 -0.06
N LYS A 37 -17.67 22.88 -0.85
CA LYS A 37 -16.22 22.92 -0.65
C LYS A 37 -15.87 23.71 0.61
N GLU A 38 -16.40 24.91 0.79
CA GLU A 38 -16.16 25.73 1.98
C GLU A 38 -16.58 25.04 3.29
N GLU A 39 -17.65 24.25 3.29
CA GLU A 39 -18.09 23.48 4.46
C GLU A 39 -17.14 22.31 4.83
N ARG A 40 -16.30 21.84 3.90
CA ARG A 40 -15.46 20.64 4.06
C ARG A 40 -13.97 20.93 4.02
N GLU A 41 -13.57 21.99 3.34
CA GLU A 41 -12.18 22.38 3.10
C GLU A 41 -11.78 23.45 4.12
N ILE A 42 -10.59 23.29 4.70
CA ILE A 42 -9.98 24.27 5.59
C ILE A 42 -8.73 24.79 4.88
N SER A 43 -8.44 26.09 5.02
CA SER A 43 -7.23 26.68 4.45
C SER A 43 -5.99 25.97 4.99
N LEU A 44 -5.08 25.59 4.11
CA LEU A 44 -3.80 25.00 4.49
C LEU A 44 -2.98 25.97 5.36
N ASP A 45 -3.04 27.27 5.08
CA ASP A 45 -2.34 28.29 5.87
C ASP A 45 -2.83 28.31 7.32
N TYR A 46 -4.16 28.25 7.51
CA TYR A 46 -4.78 28.14 8.83
C TYR A 46 -4.40 26.83 9.54
N LEU A 47 -4.37 25.71 8.81
CA LEU A 47 -3.95 24.42 9.38
C LEU A 47 -2.49 24.44 9.84
N MET A 48 -1.60 25.15 9.14
CA MET A 48 -0.18 25.24 9.45
C MET A 48 0.14 26.27 10.54
N SER A 49 -0.66 27.34 10.67
CA SER A 49 -0.42 28.42 11.63
C SER A 49 -1.03 28.16 13.01
N GLU A 50 -2.21 27.53 13.06
CA GLU A 50 -3.06 27.53 14.27
C GLU A 50 -3.18 26.13 14.91
N ARG A 51 -2.82 25.08 14.17
CA ARG A 51 -2.68 23.71 14.67
C ARG A 51 -1.27 23.22 14.36
N TYR A 52 -0.69 22.44 15.27
CA TYR A 52 0.44 21.56 14.93
C TYR A 52 -0.10 20.43 14.04
N PHE A 53 -0.43 20.77 12.79
CA PHE A 53 -0.83 19.80 11.78
C PHE A 53 0.43 19.20 11.19
N GLU A 54 0.65 17.91 11.43
CA GLU A 54 1.74 17.18 10.79
C GLU A 54 1.31 16.87 9.34
N PRO A 55 1.93 17.48 8.31
CA PRO A 55 1.44 17.38 6.93
C PRO A 55 1.61 15.98 6.33
N SER A 56 2.40 15.15 6.99
CA SER A 56 2.67 13.77 6.62
C SER A 56 2.49 12.88 7.84
N ALA A 57 1.58 11.92 7.74
CA ALA A 57 1.63 10.73 8.57
C ALA A 57 2.41 9.67 7.80
N MET A 58 3.58 9.29 8.27
CA MET A 58 4.19 8.04 7.82
C MET A 58 3.46 6.91 8.55
N ASP A 59 2.95 5.94 7.81
CA ASP A 59 2.41 4.74 8.44
C ASP A 59 3.56 4.06 9.20
N SER A 60 3.34 3.68 10.46
CA SER A 60 4.37 3.11 11.32
C SER A 60 5.00 1.84 10.73
N TYR A 61 4.29 1.19 9.79
CA TYR A 61 4.79 0.08 8.99
C TYR A 61 6.06 0.39 8.17
N PHE A 62 6.29 1.64 7.78
CA PHE A 62 7.46 2.05 6.99
C PHE A 62 8.60 2.66 7.82
N GLU A 63 8.46 2.70 9.14
CA GLU A 63 9.55 3.10 10.02
C GLU A 63 10.70 2.10 9.85
N LYS A 64 11.84 2.59 9.33
CA LYS A 64 13.04 1.78 9.21
C LYS A 64 13.50 1.42 10.61
N GLN A 65 13.52 0.13 10.93
CA GLN A 65 14.13 -0.32 12.18
C GLN A 65 15.63 -0.06 12.15
N ASP A 66 16.20 0.36 13.28
CA ASP A 66 17.61 0.79 13.38
C ASP A 66 18.63 -0.32 13.10
N LYS A 67 18.21 -1.60 13.12
CA LYS A 67 19.10 -2.76 13.06
C LYS A 67 18.64 -3.82 12.04
N PRO A 68 18.76 -3.53 10.73
CA PRO A 68 18.50 -4.53 9.71
C PRO A 68 19.51 -5.69 9.80
N THR A 69 19.02 -6.93 9.69
CA THR A 69 19.88 -8.12 9.66
C THR A 69 20.13 -8.56 8.23
N VAL A 70 21.41 -8.78 7.90
CA VAL A 70 21.83 -9.22 6.56
C VAL A 70 22.11 -10.72 6.55
N PHE A 71 21.45 -11.45 5.66
CA PHE A 71 21.72 -12.85 5.38
C PHE A 71 22.44 -13.00 4.05
N LEU A 72 23.53 -13.78 4.04
CA LEU A 72 24.25 -14.10 2.81
C LEU A 72 23.83 -15.49 2.32
N VAL A 73 23.16 -15.56 1.16
CA VAL A 73 22.70 -16.82 0.56
C VAL A 73 23.16 -16.91 -0.89
N PHE A 74 24.00 -17.90 -1.20
CA PHE A 74 24.61 -18.06 -2.54
C PHE A 74 25.25 -16.78 -3.10
N GLY A 75 25.97 -16.04 -2.26
CA GLY A 75 26.63 -14.79 -2.66
C GLY A 75 25.67 -13.63 -2.90
N LYS A 76 24.40 -13.75 -2.50
CA LYS A 76 23.42 -12.66 -2.51
C LYS A 76 23.14 -12.21 -1.08
N GLU A 77 23.12 -10.90 -0.89
CA GLU A 77 22.74 -10.28 0.36
C GLU A 77 21.23 -10.09 0.40
N VAL A 78 20.60 -10.57 1.47
CA VAL A 78 19.18 -10.39 1.76
C VAL A 78 19.07 -9.61 3.05
N VAL A 79 18.48 -8.41 2.97
CA VAL A 79 18.26 -7.54 4.12
C VAL A 79 16.86 -7.81 4.68
N VAL A 80 16.80 -8.05 5.98
CA VAL A 80 15.54 -8.22 6.72
C VAL A 80 15.49 -7.13 7.79
N ASP A 81 14.58 -6.17 7.61
CA ASP A 81 14.44 -5.01 8.50
C ASP A 81 13.75 -5.36 9.82
N ASP A 82 12.82 -6.31 9.80
CA ASP A 82 12.09 -6.75 10.99
C ASP A 82 13.00 -7.62 11.89
N GLU A 83 13.34 -7.11 13.08
CA GLU A 83 14.25 -7.77 14.02
C GLU A 83 13.71 -9.15 14.46
N ARG A 84 12.40 -9.24 14.72
CA ARG A 84 11.76 -10.49 15.14
C ARG A 84 11.78 -11.53 14.04
N LEU A 85 11.59 -11.13 12.79
CA LEU A 85 11.73 -11.97 11.60
C LEU A 85 13.15 -12.46 11.42
N ALA A 86 14.12 -11.56 11.54
CA ALA A 86 15.52 -11.92 11.46
C ALA A 86 15.90 -12.96 12.52
N LYS A 87 15.44 -12.77 13.77
CA LYS A 87 15.67 -13.70 14.87
C LYS A 87 14.99 -15.05 14.63
N ALA A 88 13.74 -15.05 14.17
CA ALA A 88 13.02 -16.27 13.82
C ALA A 88 13.74 -17.04 12.70
N LEU A 89 14.13 -16.36 11.62
CA LEU A 89 14.89 -16.94 10.50
C LEU A 89 16.23 -17.53 10.95
N SER A 90 16.92 -16.87 11.88
CA SER A 90 18.21 -17.32 12.43
C SER A 90 18.11 -18.59 13.28
N ARG A 91 16.93 -18.89 13.85
CA ARG A 91 16.68 -20.14 14.59
C ARG A 91 16.42 -21.34 13.67
N LEU A 92 16.17 -21.11 12.37
CA LEU A 92 15.95 -22.21 11.43
C LEU A 92 17.28 -22.89 11.05
N PRO A 93 17.26 -24.19 10.72
CA PRO A 93 18.40 -24.83 10.09
C PRO A 93 18.78 -24.12 8.79
N GLN A 94 20.08 -23.95 8.55
CA GLN A 94 20.63 -23.19 7.42
C GLN A 94 19.95 -23.50 6.08
N LEU A 95 19.81 -24.78 5.73
CA LEU A 95 19.18 -25.18 4.46
C LEU A 95 17.70 -24.75 4.34
N ARG A 96 16.97 -24.70 5.45
CA ARG A 96 15.56 -24.28 5.48
C ARG A 96 15.46 -22.76 5.38
N GLN A 97 16.33 -22.07 6.09
CA GLN A 97 16.48 -20.62 6.03
C GLN A 97 16.83 -20.17 4.60
N GLU A 98 17.85 -20.76 3.98
CA GLU A 98 18.28 -20.43 2.61
C GLU A 98 17.16 -20.65 1.59
N VAL A 99 16.38 -21.73 1.70
CA VAL A 99 15.23 -21.98 0.80
C VAL A 99 14.17 -20.89 0.92
N LEU A 100 13.88 -20.41 2.14
CA LEU A 100 12.92 -19.32 2.33
C LEU A 100 13.45 -17.99 1.79
N LEU A 101 14.71 -17.67 2.08
CA LEU A 101 15.36 -16.45 1.60
C LEU A 101 15.42 -16.42 0.08
N LEU A 102 15.82 -17.52 -0.57
CA LEU A 102 15.86 -17.62 -2.03
C LEU A 102 14.47 -17.47 -2.65
N TYR A 103 13.43 -18.07 -2.06
CA TYR A 103 12.10 -18.05 -2.64
C TYR A 103 11.40 -16.70 -2.45
N TYR A 104 11.33 -16.20 -1.21
CA TYR A 104 10.53 -15.03 -0.86
C TYR A 104 11.25 -13.71 -1.06
N PHE A 105 12.55 -13.66 -0.76
CA PHE A 105 13.31 -12.39 -0.83
C PHE A 105 14.02 -12.22 -2.16
N VAL A 106 14.66 -13.29 -2.67
CA VAL A 106 15.39 -13.25 -3.95
C VAL A 106 14.47 -13.53 -5.15
N GLY A 107 13.31 -14.17 -4.95
CA GLY A 107 12.33 -14.45 -6.00
C GLY A 107 12.62 -15.68 -6.87
N TYR A 108 13.42 -16.64 -6.38
CA TYR A 108 13.71 -17.86 -7.12
C TYR A 108 12.52 -18.83 -7.07
N ARG A 109 12.22 -19.47 -8.19
CA ARG A 109 11.24 -20.58 -8.22
C ARG A 109 11.85 -21.85 -7.64
N ASP A 110 10.99 -22.75 -7.12
CA ASP A 110 11.41 -24.05 -6.58
C ASP A 110 12.27 -24.88 -7.55
N GLU A 111 12.06 -24.73 -8.86
CA GLU A 111 12.85 -25.38 -9.90
C GLU A 111 14.28 -24.83 -9.98
N ALA A 112 14.43 -23.50 -9.89
CA ALA A 112 15.74 -22.84 -9.89
C ALA A 112 16.53 -23.19 -8.62
N ILE A 113 15.86 -23.16 -7.47
CA ILE A 113 16.44 -23.60 -6.19
C ILE A 113 16.81 -25.09 -6.26
N GLY A 114 15.96 -25.93 -6.86
CA GLY A 114 16.24 -27.34 -7.06
C GLY A 114 17.51 -27.57 -7.87
N ARG A 115 17.67 -26.83 -8.98
CA ARG A 115 18.89 -26.88 -9.79
C ARG A 115 20.14 -26.46 -9.01
N LEU A 116 20.06 -25.44 -8.15
CA LEU A 116 21.18 -25.00 -7.31
C LEU A 116 21.66 -26.10 -6.34
N TYR A 117 20.73 -26.84 -5.74
CA TYR A 117 21.05 -27.89 -4.76
C TYR A 117 21.09 -29.32 -5.33
N GLY A 118 20.95 -29.50 -6.65
CA GLY A 118 20.86 -30.83 -7.27
C GLY A 118 19.66 -31.65 -6.77
N ARG A 119 18.50 -31.01 -6.63
CA ARG A 119 17.24 -31.60 -6.16
C ARG A 119 16.10 -31.31 -7.11
N CYS A 120 15.07 -32.16 -7.09
CA CYS A 120 13.86 -31.92 -7.86
C CYS A 120 12.98 -30.83 -7.22
N ARG A 121 12.13 -30.20 -8.05
CA ARG A 121 11.19 -29.15 -7.64
C ARG A 121 10.33 -29.56 -6.44
N SER A 122 9.82 -30.79 -6.43
CA SER A 122 8.93 -31.28 -5.38
C SER A 122 9.62 -31.39 -4.02
N THR A 123 10.90 -31.79 -4.00
CA THR A 123 11.70 -31.80 -2.76
C THR A 123 11.88 -30.39 -2.21
N ILE A 124 12.15 -29.40 -3.06
CA ILE A 124 12.27 -28.00 -2.62
C ILE A 124 10.94 -27.47 -2.10
N ASN A 125 9.84 -27.69 -2.82
CA ASN A 125 8.50 -27.28 -2.37
C ASN A 125 8.17 -27.89 -0.99
N SER A 126 8.41 -29.19 -0.80
CA SER A 126 8.22 -29.85 0.49
C SER A 126 9.08 -29.21 1.60
N ARG A 127 10.37 -28.97 1.32
CA ARG A 127 11.28 -28.32 2.26
C ARG A 127 10.86 -26.89 2.60
N ARG A 128 10.41 -26.11 1.63
CA ARG A 128 9.86 -24.76 1.84
C ARG A 128 8.65 -24.81 2.75
N ASN A 129 7.70 -25.71 2.51
CA ASN A 129 6.50 -25.83 3.33
C ASN A 129 6.83 -26.26 4.77
N VAL A 130 7.81 -27.15 4.95
CA VAL A 130 8.30 -27.51 6.29
C VAL A 130 9.01 -26.33 6.95
N ALA A 131 9.84 -25.59 6.21
CA ALA A 131 10.53 -24.41 6.71
C ALA A 131 9.54 -23.33 7.17
N LEU A 132 8.48 -23.06 6.39
CA LEU A 132 7.42 -22.12 6.76
C LEU A 132 6.70 -22.54 8.06
N LYS A 133 6.37 -23.83 8.20
CA LYS A 133 5.76 -24.34 9.44
C LYS A 133 6.66 -24.15 10.65
N GLN A 134 7.97 -24.29 10.48
CA GLN A 134 8.93 -24.07 11.56
C GLN A 134 9.12 -22.59 11.86
N LEU A 135 9.22 -21.75 10.82
CA LEU A 135 9.29 -20.30 10.97
C LEU A 135 8.10 -19.78 11.77
N ARG A 136 6.89 -20.25 11.46
CA ARG A 136 5.69 -19.90 12.21
C ARG A 136 5.79 -20.27 13.70
N LYS A 137 6.30 -21.47 14.01
CA LYS A 137 6.48 -21.90 15.42
C LYS A 137 7.50 -21.03 16.16
N GLU A 138 8.64 -20.74 15.53
CA GLU A 138 9.65 -19.86 16.13
C GLU A 138 9.12 -18.43 16.29
N TRP A 139 8.32 -17.96 15.33
CA TRP A 139 7.67 -16.65 15.39
C TRP A 139 6.68 -16.53 16.54
N GLU A 140 5.78 -17.50 16.70
CA GLU A 140 4.80 -17.55 17.80
C GLU A 140 5.51 -17.65 19.15
N ARG A 141 6.58 -18.44 19.24
CA ARG A 141 7.39 -18.54 20.46
C ARG A 141 8.04 -17.22 20.85
N LEU A 142 8.57 -16.47 19.88
CA LEU A 142 9.17 -15.16 20.12
C LEU A 142 8.14 -14.13 20.62
N GLU A 143 6.88 -14.25 20.21
CA GLU A 143 5.79 -13.39 20.73
C GLU A 143 5.63 -13.53 22.24
N HIS A 144 5.63 -14.78 22.70
CA HIS A 144 5.46 -15.08 24.12
C HIS A 144 6.68 -14.63 24.93
N GLU A 145 7.89 -14.80 24.38
CA GLU A 145 9.13 -14.31 25.00
C GLU A 145 9.13 -12.78 25.14
N GLU A 146 8.64 -12.03 24.14
CA GLU A 146 8.53 -10.56 24.18
C GLU A 146 7.50 -10.06 25.21
N GLN A 147 6.32 -10.72 25.27
CA GLN A 147 5.27 -10.38 26.24
C GLN A 147 5.72 -10.62 27.69
N GLU A 148 6.51 -11.67 27.95
CA GLU A 148 7.08 -11.92 29.27
C GLU A 148 8.13 -10.87 29.67
N THR A 149 8.92 -10.35 28.73
CA THR A 149 9.93 -9.32 29.02
C THR A 149 9.34 -7.93 29.25
N ASP A 150 8.22 -7.59 28.61
CA ASP A 150 7.54 -6.29 28.78
C ASP A 150 6.69 -6.19 30.06
N THR A 151 6.52 -7.31 30.79
CA THR A 151 5.73 -7.36 32.03
C THR A 151 6.57 -7.11 33.29
N PHE A 152 7.88 -6.82 33.15
CA PHE A 152 8.80 -6.54 34.26
C PHE A 152 9.29 -5.08 34.30
#